data_AF-D4ZLF4-F1
#
_entry.id   AF-D4ZLF4-F1
#
_cell.length_a   1.000
_cell.length_b   1.000
_cell.length_c   1.000
_cell.angle_alpha   90.00
_cell.angle_beta   90.00
_cell.angle_gamma   90.00
#
_symmetry.space_group_name_H-M   'P 1'
#
loop_
_entity.id
_entity.type
_entity.pdbx_description
1 polymer ?
#
loop_
_entity_poly.entity_id
_entity_poly.type
_entity_poly.pdbx_seq_one_letter_code
_entity_poly.pdbx_strand_id
1 'polypeptide(L)'
;MFEPLLTQPEILTLKNGSTLNIYLNEAVSDFGLLQAMSGHIGEFILVEVGPESLSILFRLHPFLSLKCTSEQTKTKPHTTSLSRGAGQGWRLFSGLGVSPNLCGQQLRSGLAINVDLNGTANFTIVDSAMWQLVALEEDLRLFHGPRELVQARSLVSREVVYDATTEQILLELSELENVRSDLSRFGCSELVLRHADVSEEVLKLDAQLSRKKQWLSRSFNQSVERPNWQDAANQKLTNDVQARKLEYYRLLSTPAVNEMIQQLILDEE
;
A
#
# COMPACT_ATOMS: atom_id res chain seq x y z
N MET A 1 2.53 4.67 21.98
CA MET A 1 3.80 4.08 21.50
C MET A 1 3.52 2.61 21.23
N PHE A 2 3.27 2.22 19.98
CA PHE A 2 3.08 0.82 19.62
C PHE A 2 4.48 0.22 19.45
N GLU A 3 4.88 -0.71 20.31
CA GLU A 3 6.03 -1.56 20.00
C GLU A 3 5.65 -2.41 18.77
N PRO A 4 6.49 -2.43 17.72
CA PRO A 4 6.22 -3.28 16.59
C PRO A 4 6.27 -4.73 17.08
N LEU A 5 5.16 -5.45 16.89
CA LEU A 5 5.09 -6.90 17.09
C LEU A 5 6.02 -7.54 16.06
N LEU A 6 7.29 -7.73 16.42
CA LEU A 6 8.28 -8.42 15.61
C LEU A 6 8.41 -9.87 16.08
N THR A 7 8.74 -10.74 15.14
CA THR A 7 9.10 -12.13 15.42
C THR A 7 10.39 -12.22 16.24
N GLN A 8 10.64 -13.41 16.80
CA GLN A 8 11.94 -13.70 17.39
C GLN A 8 13.06 -13.57 16.35
N PRO A 9 14.26 -13.16 16.78
CA PRO A 9 15.39 -13.01 15.86
C PRO A 9 15.79 -14.35 15.26
N GLU A 10 15.89 -14.38 13.94
CA GLU A 10 16.36 -15.55 13.17
C GLU A 10 17.64 -15.19 12.42
N ILE A 11 18.53 -16.17 12.23
CA ILE A 11 19.79 -15.99 11.50
C ILE A 11 19.68 -16.67 10.13
N LEU A 12 19.99 -15.90 9.10
CA LEU A 12 20.02 -16.33 7.70
C LEU A 12 21.44 -16.21 7.17
N THR A 13 21.95 -17.26 6.54
CA THR A 13 23.23 -17.23 5.82
C THR A 13 22.99 -17.07 4.32
N LEU A 14 23.64 -16.08 3.73
CA LEU A 14 23.54 -15.66 2.35
C LEU A 14 24.88 -15.86 1.65
N LYS A 15 24.83 -16.12 0.35
CA LYS A 15 26.01 -16.15 -0.52
C LYS A 15 26.13 -14.85 -1.31
N ASN A 16 27.30 -14.59 -1.88
CA ASN A 16 27.42 -13.49 -2.84
C ASN A 16 26.43 -13.70 -4.01
N GLY A 17 25.78 -12.63 -4.46
CA GLY A 17 24.79 -12.72 -5.54
C GLY A 17 23.41 -13.22 -5.12
N SER A 18 23.09 -13.21 -3.82
CA SER A 18 21.76 -13.63 -3.34
C SER A 18 20.72 -12.51 -3.49
N THR A 19 19.46 -12.89 -3.65
CA THR A 19 18.30 -11.99 -3.53
C THR A 19 17.48 -12.38 -2.30
N LEU A 20 17.17 -11.39 -1.47
CA LEU A 20 16.23 -11.48 -0.37
C LEU A 20 14.83 -11.10 -0.85
N ASN A 21 13.89 -12.04 -0.78
CA ASN A 21 12.50 -11.83 -1.15
C ASN A 21 11.64 -11.78 0.12
N ILE A 22 11.06 -10.61 0.39
CA ILE A 22 10.11 -10.39 1.48
C ILE A 22 8.70 -10.45 0.90
N TYR A 23 7.85 -11.30 1.44
CA TYR A 23 6.47 -11.44 0.97
C TYR A 23 5.47 -11.46 2.11
N LEU A 24 4.24 -11.06 1.80
CA LEU A 24 3.10 -11.12 2.71
C LEU A 24 2.49 -12.52 2.70
N ASN A 25 2.22 -13.10 3.87
CA ASN A 25 1.53 -14.38 3.97
C ASN A 25 0.06 -14.26 3.53
N GLU A 26 -0.48 -15.30 2.88
CA GLU A 26 -1.74 -15.27 2.10
C GLU A 26 -3.06 -15.05 2.89
N ALA A 27 -3.01 -14.64 4.16
CA ALA A 27 -4.21 -14.53 5.02
C ALA A 27 -4.31 -13.20 5.78
N VAL A 28 -3.67 -12.14 5.30
CA VAL A 28 -3.54 -10.87 6.04
C VAL A 28 -4.47 -9.82 5.44
N SER A 29 -5.38 -9.30 6.27
CA SER A 29 -6.27 -8.21 5.87
C SER A 29 -5.49 -6.91 5.65
N ASP A 30 -5.88 -6.12 4.65
CA ASP A 30 -5.27 -4.82 4.36
C ASP A 30 -5.36 -3.87 5.56
N PHE A 31 -6.41 -4.01 6.37
CA PHE A 31 -6.58 -3.24 7.60
C PHE A 31 -5.53 -3.57 8.68
N GLY A 32 -5.13 -4.85 8.81
CA GLY A 32 -4.05 -5.24 9.72
C GLY A 32 -2.68 -4.78 9.23
N LEU A 33 -2.47 -4.80 7.92
CA LEU A 33 -1.25 -4.28 7.28
C LEU A 33 -1.10 -2.77 7.53
N LEU A 34 -2.20 -2.02 7.41
CA LEU A 34 -2.27 -0.57 7.61
C LEU A 34 -1.69 -0.09 8.94
N GLN A 35 -2.01 -0.79 10.03
CA GLN A 35 -1.50 -0.44 11.36
C GLN A 35 0.01 -0.69 11.49
N ALA A 36 0.53 -1.72 10.81
CA ALA A 36 1.92 -2.12 10.88
C ALA A 36 2.85 -1.37 9.90
N MET A 37 2.33 -0.92 8.75
CA MET A 37 3.05 -0.07 7.78
C MET A 37 3.40 1.32 8.31
N SER A 38 2.93 1.60 9.52
CA SER A 38 3.11 2.84 10.24
C SER A 38 4.50 2.91 10.90
N GLY A 39 5.19 1.77 11.09
CA GLY A 39 6.56 1.64 11.62
C GLY A 39 7.55 1.00 10.64
N HIS A 40 8.69 0.53 11.14
CA HIS A 40 9.55 -0.36 10.34
C HIS A 40 8.90 -1.73 10.26
N ILE A 41 9.00 -2.35 9.09
CA ILE A 41 8.38 -3.65 8.84
C ILE A 41 9.35 -4.81 9.09
N GLY A 42 10.63 -4.47 9.15
CA GLY A 42 11.72 -5.40 9.37
C GLY A 42 12.98 -4.70 9.85
N GLU A 43 13.75 -5.43 10.65
CA GLU A 43 15.07 -5.04 11.14
C GLU A 43 16.07 -6.13 10.76
N PHE A 44 17.20 -5.73 10.19
CA PHE A 44 18.24 -6.62 9.68
C PHE A 44 19.59 -6.16 10.22
N ILE A 45 20.32 -7.06 10.87
CA ILE A 45 21.62 -6.81 11.50
C ILE A 45 22.63 -7.80 10.94
N LEU A 46 23.75 -7.30 10.43
CA LEU A 46 24.80 -8.14 9.90
C LEU A 46 25.61 -8.71 11.08
N VAL A 47 25.64 -10.03 11.20
CA VAL A 47 26.38 -10.73 12.25
C VAL A 47 27.82 -10.97 11.81
N GLU A 48 28.00 -11.43 10.57
CA GLU A 48 29.31 -11.80 10.04
C GLU A 48 29.35 -11.52 8.53
N VAL A 49 30.45 -10.95 8.05
CA VAL A 49 30.67 -10.66 6.62
C VAL A 49 31.97 -11.32 6.19
N GLY A 50 31.86 -12.41 5.45
CA GLY A 50 32.97 -13.10 4.80
C GLY A 50 33.14 -12.69 3.33
N PRO A 51 34.17 -13.20 2.64
CA PRO A 51 34.45 -12.86 1.25
C PRO A 51 33.39 -13.36 0.26
N GLU A 52 32.74 -14.49 0.55
CA GLU A 52 31.72 -15.10 -0.33
C GLU A 52 30.38 -15.36 0.37
N SER A 53 30.32 -15.12 1.68
CA SER A 53 29.14 -15.41 2.50
C SER A 53 28.89 -14.32 3.54
N LEU A 54 27.64 -14.18 3.92
CA LEU A 54 27.14 -13.18 4.86
C LEU A 54 26.13 -13.82 5.79
N SER A 55 26.19 -13.52 7.08
CA SER A 55 25.18 -13.92 8.06
C SER A 55 24.40 -12.69 8.52
N ILE A 56 23.08 -12.72 8.36
CA ILE A 56 22.17 -11.65 8.79
C ILE A 56 21.23 -12.19 9.85
N LEU A 57 21.16 -11.49 10.97
CA LEU A 57 20.09 -11.63 11.95
C LEU A 57 18.94 -10.72 11.54
N PHE A 58 17.74 -11.26 11.40
CA PHE A 58 16.57 -10.49 10.98
C PHE A 58 15.40 -10.67 11.94
N ARG A 59 14.55 -9.65 11.97
CA ARG A 59 13.26 -9.62 12.66
C ARG A 59 12.25 -9.01 11.71
N LEU A 60 11.11 -9.67 11.54
CA LEU A 60 10.03 -9.22 10.67
C LEU A 60 8.72 -9.18 11.45
N HIS A 61 7.73 -8.49 10.90
CA HIS A 61 6.36 -8.68 11.41
C HIS A 61 5.87 -10.12 11.18
N PRO A 62 5.06 -10.70 12.08
CA PRO A 62 4.56 -12.09 12.00
C PRO A 62 3.82 -12.45 10.71
N PHE A 63 3.30 -11.45 10.01
CA PHE A 63 2.58 -11.63 8.76
C PHE A 63 3.48 -11.61 7.53
N LEU A 64 4.76 -11.26 7.69
CA LEU A 64 5.76 -11.28 6.63
C LEU A 64 6.59 -12.56 6.70
N SER A 65 7.14 -12.94 5.56
CA SER A 65 8.08 -14.04 5.47
C SER A 65 9.21 -13.72 4.53
N LEU A 66 10.38 -14.30 4.81
CA LEU A 66 11.60 -14.07 4.09
C LEU A 66 12.01 -15.35 3.36
N LYS A 67 12.27 -15.24 2.06
CA LYS A 67 12.90 -16.29 1.26
C LYS A 67 14.18 -15.77 0.65
N CYS A 68 15.23 -16.59 0.68
CA CYS A 68 16.47 -16.32 -0.02
C CYS A 68 16.48 -17.08 -1.35
N THR A 69 16.94 -16.43 -2.41
CA THR A 69 17.21 -17.07 -3.71
C THR A 69 18.64 -16.76 -4.13
N SER A 70 19.37 -17.76 -4.65
CA SER A 70 20.79 -17.63 -4.99
C SER A 70 21.06 -16.88 -6.31
N GLU A 71 20.03 -16.37 -6.98
CA GLU A 71 20.15 -15.65 -8.24
C GLU A 71 19.76 -14.18 -8.06
N GLN A 72 20.59 -13.27 -8.55
CA GLN A 72 20.28 -11.85 -8.57
C GLN A 72 19.21 -11.53 -9.61
N THR A 73 18.26 -10.70 -9.20
CA THR A 73 17.28 -10.17 -10.14
C THR A 73 17.94 -9.07 -10.97
N LYS A 74 18.12 -9.31 -12.28
CA LYS A 74 18.73 -8.36 -13.22
C LYS A 74 17.72 -7.29 -13.62
N THR A 75 17.58 -6.28 -12.78
CA THR A 75 16.67 -5.15 -12.98
C THR A 75 17.37 -3.86 -12.58
N LYS A 76 17.00 -2.73 -13.22
CA LYS A 76 17.63 -1.44 -12.92
C LYS A 76 17.40 -1.10 -11.44
N PRO A 77 18.46 -0.75 -10.67
CA PRO A 77 18.29 -0.31 -9.30
C PRO A 77 17.54 1.02 -9.30
N HIS A 78 16.41 1.09 -8.61
CA HIS A 78 15.61 2.31 -8.54
C HIS A 78 15.99 3.19 -7.35
N THR A 79 16.67 2.62 -6.34
CA THR A 79 17.06 3.27 -5.09
C THR A 79 18.57 3.19 -4.85
N THR A 80 19.06 4.07 -3.97
CA THR A 80 20.45 4.14 -3.51
C THR A 80 20.85 2.85 -2.81
N SER A 81 21.99 2.27 -3.21
CA SER A 81 22.57 1.10 -2.55
C SER A 81 23.00 1.42 -1.12
N LEU A 82 22.74 0.51 -0.18
CA LEU A 82 23.15 0.62 1.21
C LEU A 82 24.32 -0.32 1.53
N SER A 83 25.47 0.22 1.89
CA SER A 83 26.68 -0.57 2.22
C SER A 83 26.83 -0.77 3.74
N ARG A 84 26.96 -2.01 4.22
CA ARG A 84 27.07 -2.32 5.65
C ARG A 84 28.17 -3.35 5.95
N GLY A 85 28.80 -3.18 7.11
CA GLY A 85 29.76 -4.12 7.70
C GLY A 85 29.17 -4.95 8.85
N ALA A 86 29.97 -5.85 9.42
CA ALA A 86 29.56 -6.66 10.57
C ALA A 86 29.24 -5.77 11.80
N GLY A 87 28.17 -6.11 12.51
CA GLY A 87 27.64 -5.34 13.65
C GLY A 87 26.77 -4.14 13.26
N GLN A 88 26.73 -3.77 11.98
CA GLN A 88 25.84 -2.73 11.47
C GLN A 88 24.52 -3.35 10.98
N GLY A 89 23.48 -2.55 10.89
CA GLY A 89 22.18 -3.01 10.42
C GLY A 89 21.39 -1.93 9.73
N TRP A 90 20.20 -2.32 9.28
CA TRP A 90 19.26 -1.45 8.60
C TRP A 90 17.83 -1.87 8.91
N ARG A 91 16.91 -0.91 8.75
CA ARG A 91 15.47 -1.10 8.88
C ARG A 91 14.80 -0.86 7.55
N LEU A 92 13.77 -1.66 7.30
CA LEU A 92 12.93 -1.51 6.13
C LEU A 92 11.69 -0.69 6.49
N PHE A 93 11.48 0.38 5.75
CA PHE A 93 10.31 1.24 5.91
C PHE A 93 9.57 1.42 4.59
N SER A 94 8.26 1.64 4.71
CA SER A 94 7.49 2.26 3.62
C SER A 94 8.01 3.68 3.39
N GLY A 95 8.06 4.09 2.13
CA GLY A 95 8.36 5.46 1.75
C GLY A 95 7.31 6.43 2.30
N LEU A 96 7.74 7.62 2.70
CA LEU A 96 6.81 8.64 3.20
C LEU A 96 5.78 9.00 2.12
N GLY A 97 4.50 8.88 2.45
CA GLY A 97 3.40 9.21 1.54
C GLY A 97 3.02 8.15 0.53
N VAL A 98 3.69 6.99 0.52
CA VAL A 98 3.25 5.85 -0.28
C VAL A 98 1.96 5.28 0.31
N SER A 99 1.00 4.87 -0.52
CA SER A 99 -0.23 4.24 -0.02
C SER A 99 0.06 2.84 0.53
N PRO A 100 -0.39 2.53 1.76
CA PRO A 100 -0.33 1.20 2.35
C PRO A 100 -0.86 0.10 1.44
N ASN A 101 -1.88 0.40 0.62
CA ASN A 101 -2.40 -0.53 -0.39
C ASN A 101 -1.37 -0.91 -1.45
N LEU A 102 -0.65 0.08 -2.01
CA LEU A 102 0.40 -0.19 -3.01
C LEU A 102 1.57 -0.94 -2.36
N CYS A 103 1.96 -0.56 -1.14
CA CYS A 103 2.96 -1.31 -0.36
C CYS A 103 2.52 -2.76 -0.12
N GLY A 104 1.26 -2.97 0.25
CA GLY A 104 0.68 -4.29 0.49
C GLY A 104 0.61 -5.13 -0.78
N GLN A 105 0.17 -4.57 -1.90
CA GLN A 105 0.18 -5.22 -3.20
C GLN A 105 1.60 -5.62 -3.61
N GLN A 106 2.59 -4.75 -3.38
CA GLN A 106 3.98 -5.08 -3.68
C GLN A 106 4.53 -6.18 -2.77
N LEU A 107 4.19 -6.17 -1.47
CA LEU A 107 4.59 -7.25 -0.57
C LEU A 107 3.91 -8.57 -0.95
N ARG A 108 2.70 -8.55 -1.50
CA ARG A 108 2.06 -9.75 -2.05
C ARG A 108 2.76 -10.27 -3.30
N SER A 109 3.21 -9.39 -4.20
CA SER A 109 4.03 -9.79 -5.36
C SER A 109 5.46 -10.18 -5.00
N GLY A 110 5.91 -9.82 -3.79
CA GLY A 110 7.27 -10.01 -3.31
C GLY A 110 8.12 -8.75 -3.52
N LEU A 111 8.78 -8.30 -2.45
CA LEU A 111 9.81 -7.27 -2.49
C LEU A 111 11.18 -7.92 -2.55
N ALA A 112 11.90 -7.68 -3.65
CA ALA A 112 13.24 -8.22 -3.87
C ALA A 112 14.32 -7.21 -3.45
N ILE A 113 15.31 -7.67 -2.69
CA ILE A 113 16.49 -6.91 -2.28
C ILE A 113 17.72 -7.72 -2.71
N ASN A 114 18.48 -7.21 -3.67
CA ASN A 114 19.70 -7.83 -4.12
C ASN A 114 20.83 -7.56 -3.11
N VAL A 115 21.66 -8.59 -2.90
CA VAL A 115 22.81 -8.55 -1.99
C VAL A 115 24.09 -8.80 -2.78
N ASP A 116 25.01 -7.84 -2.69
CA ASP A 116 26.34 -7.87 -3.31
C ASP A 116 27.42 -7.79 -2.24
N LEU A 117 28.43 -8.67 -2.32
CA LEU A 117 29.59 -8.66 -1.42
C LEU A 117 30.80 -8.10 -2.15
N ASN A 118 31.14 -6.83 -1.87
CA ASN A 118 32.32 -6.15 -2.41
C ASN A 118 33.19 -5.61 -1.25
N GLY A 119 33.65 -6.51 -0.38
CA GLY A 119 34.37 -6.19 0.86
C GLY A 119 33.46 -5.72 2.01
N THR A 120 32.38 -5.01 1.68
CA THR A 120 31.21 -4.78 2.54
C THR A 120 29.96 -5.33 1.84
N ALA A 121 28.91 -5.59 2.60
CA ALA A 121 27.64 -6.07 2.06
C ALA A 121 26.80 -4.90 1.58
N ASN A 122 26.49 -4.88 0.29
CA ASN A 122 25.67 -3.88 -0.36
C ASN A 122 24.27 -4.43 -0.61
N PHE A 123 23.26 -3.67 -0.18
CA PHE A 123 21.85 -3.98 -0.35
C PHE A 123 21.20 -3.00 -1.33
N THR A 124 20.48 -3.53 -2.32
CA THR A 124 19.77 -2.70 -3.30
C THR A 124 18.33 -3.19 -3.48
N ILE A 125 17.35 -2.28 -3.41
CA ILE A 125 15.95 -2.65 -3.67
C ILE A 125 15.73 -2.72 -5.17
N VAL A 126 15.17 -3.84 -5.61
CA VAL A 126 14.80 -4.08 -7.00
C VAL A 126 13.45 -3.42 -7.29
N ASP A 127 13.44 -2.55 -8.30
CA ASP A 127 12.22 -2.03 -8.95
C ASP A 127 11.14 -1.49 -7.97
N SER A 128 11.57 -0.73 -6.96
CA SER A 128 10.63 -0.06 -6.06
C SER A 128 11.13 1.26 -5.53
N ALA A 129 10.38 2.32 -5.82
CA ALA A 129 10.48 3.61 -5.13
C ALA A 129 9.62 3.67 -3.85
N MET A 130 8.83 2.61 -3.58
CA MET A 130 7.89 2.57 -2.46
C MET A 130 8.53 2.22 -1.12
N TRP A 131 9.75 1.67 -1.15
CA TRP A 131 10.46 1.18 0.03
C TRP A 131 11.76 1.93 0.23
N GLN A 132 12.15 2.09 1.49
CA GLN A 132 13.38 2.73 1.88
C GLN A 132 14.16 1.82 2.84
N LEU A 133 15.43 1.60 2.50
CA LEU A 133 16.42 1.05 3.43
C LEU A 133 17.00 2.21 4.23
N VAL A 134 16.89 2.14 5.55
CA VAL A 134 17.42 3.16 6.45
C VAL A 134 18.46 2.52 7.35
N ALA A 135 19.63 3.14 7.44
CA ALA A 135 20.65 2.76 8.40
C ALA A 135 20.12 2.77 9.84
N LEU A 136 20.57 1.87 10.71
CA LEU A 136 20.22 1.99 12.13
C LEU A 136 20.75 3.30 12.74
N GLU A 137 21.94 3.73 12.32
CA GLU A 137 22.60 4.95 12.77
C GLU A 137 21.98 6.25 12.19
N GLU A 138 21.32 6.16 11.04
CA GLU A 138 20.63 7.28 10.37
C GLU A 138 19.12 7.26 10.64
N ASP A 139 18.63 6.32 11.45
CA ASP A 139 17.23 6.28 11.89
C ASP A 139 16.97 7.38 12.93
N LEU A 140 17.00 8.62 12.44
CA LEU A 140 16.69 9.84 13.17
C LEU A 140 15.18 10.10 13.16
N ARG A 141 14.33 9.08 12.96
CA ARG A 141 12.87 9.25 12.96
C ARG A 141 12.31 9.56 14.36
N LEU A 142 13.15 9.51 15.39
CA LEU A 142 12.90 10.16 16.68
C LEU A 142 12.98 11.70 16.60
N PHE A 143 13.60 12.27 15.56
CA PHE A 143 13.90 13.69 15.37
C PHE A 143 13.19 14.34 14.18
N HIS A 144 12.53 13.56 13.33
CA HIS A 144 11.59 14.15 12.38
C HIS A 144 10.40 14.64 13.20
N GLY A 145 9.89 15.85 12.92
CA GLY A 145 8.80 16.46 13.66
C GLY A 145 7.58 15.54 13.86
N PRO A 146 6.58 15.98 14.63
CA PRO A 146 5.45 15.15 15.05
C PRO A 146 4.89 14.33 13.87
N ARG A 147 4.88 13.01 14.06
CA ARG A 147 4.61 12.02 13.02
C ARG A 147 3.26 12.25 12.36
N GLU A 148 2.30 12.75 13.12
CA GLU A 148 0.95 13.08 12.70
C GLU A 148 0.96 14.17 11.61
N LEU A 149 1.84 15.17 11.71
CA LEU A 149 2.00 16.20 10.68
C LEU A 149 2.65 15.64 9.42
N VAL A 150 3.67 14.81 9.57
CA VAL A 150 4.36 14.20 8.43
C VAL A 150 3.40 13.31 7.64
N GLN A 151 2.61 12.48 8.34
CA GLN A 151 1.59 11.62 7.74
C GLN A 151 0.48 12.45 7.07
N ALA A 152 -0.03 13.49 7.73
CA ALA A 152 -1.04 14.37 7.16
C ALA A 152 -0.56 15.08 5.89
N ARG A 153 0.65 15.67 5.91
CA ARG A 153 1.27 16.29 4.72
C ARG A 153 1.37 15.29 3.58
N SER A 154 1.80 14.07 3.89
CA SER A 154 1.96 13.01 2.91
C SER A 154 0.64 12.63 2.25
N LEU A 155 -0.44 12.47 3.03
CA LEU A 155 -1.78 12.18 2.51
C LEU A 155 -2.33 13.33 1.66
N VAL A 156 -2.09 14.57 2.06
CA VAL A 156 -2.49 15.74 1.26
C VAL A 156 -1.74 15.77 -0.07
N SER A 157 -0.45 15.42 -0.07
CA SER A 157 0.38 15.45 -1.28
C SER A 157 0.10 14.32 -2.29
N ARG A 158 -0.59 13.24 -1.88
CA ARG A 158 -0.96 12.16 -2.79
C ARG A 158 -1.90 12.67 -3.89
N GLU A 159 -1.56 12.33 -5.13
CA GLU A 159 -2.37 12.61 -6.32
C GLU A 159 -3.74 11.94 -6.22
N VAL A 160 -4.71 12.53 -6.92
CA VAL A 160 -6.10 12.08 -6.93
C VAL A 160 -6.26 11.10 -8.10
N VAL A 161 -6.42 9.81 -7.79
CA VAL A 161 -6.67 8.78 -8.79
C VAL A 161 -8.16 8.75 -9.13
N TYR A 162 -8.51 9.06 -10.38
CA TYR A 162 -9.91 9.15 -10.83
C TYR A 162 -10.55 7.79 -11.13
N ASP A 163 -9.75 6.77 -11.44
CA ASP A 163 -10.21 5.43 -11.84
C ASP A 163 -10.12 4.40 -10.68
N ALA A 164 -10.16 4.85 -9.42
CA ALA A 164 -10.04 3.98 -8.26
C ALA A 164 -11.28 3.08 -8.06
N THR A 165 -11.07 1.84 -7.62
CA THR A 165 -12.18 0.93 -7.31
C THR A 165 -12.90 1.36 -6.03
N THR A 166 -14.16 0.95 -5.86
CA THR A 166 -14.96 1.27 -4.66
C THR A 166 -14.28 0.84 -3.35
N GLU A 167 -13.64 -0.33 -3.36
CA GLU A 167 -12.84 -0.85 -2.25
C GLU A 167 -11.61 0.02 -1.96
N GLN A 168 -10.89 0.46 -3.00
CA GLN A 168 -9.74 1.36 -2.85
C GLN A 168 -10.15 2.71 -2.26
N ILE A 169 -11.27 3.28 -2.70
CA ILE A 169 -11.81 4.54 -2.18
C ILE A 169 -12.17 4.39 -0.68
N LEU A 170 -12.80 3.27 -0.29
CA LEU A 170 -13.12 2.99 1.11
C LEU A 170 -11.87 2.87 1.99
N LEU A 171 -10.83 2.20 1.49
CA LEU A 171 -9.57 2.08 2.20
C LEU A 171 -8.90 3.44 2.38
N GLU A 172 -8.85 4.27 1.33
CA GLU A 172 -8.33 5.64 1.42
C GLU A 172 -9.12 6.51 2.39
N LEU A 173 -10.46 6.38 2.42
CA LEU A 173 -11.30 7.06 3.41
C LEU A 173 -10.94 6.63 4.83
N SER A 174 -10.74 5.33 5.06
CA SER A 174 -10.36 4.79 6.37
C SER A 174 -8.98 5.30 6.83
N GLU A 175 -8.00 5.36 5.91
CA GLU A 175 -6.68 5.93 6.16
C GLU A 175 -6.77 7.40 6.55
N LEU A 176 -7.55 8.17 5.81
CA LEU A 176 -7.74 9.60 6.03
C LEU A 176 -8.40 9.84 7.39
N GLU A 177 -9.43 9.08 7.75
CA GLU A 177 -10.09 9.21 9.05
C GLU A 177 -9.16 8.86 10.21
N ASN A 178 -8.33 7.82 10.07
CA ASN A 178 -7.32 7.47 11.08
C ASN A 178 -6.31 8.60 11.28
N VAL A 179 -5.71 9.12 10.19
CA VAL A 179 -4.73 10.22 10.30
C VAL A 179 -5.39 11.50 10.82
N ARG A 180 -6.65 11.77 10.47
CA ARG A 180 -7.38 12.93 11.00
C ARG A 180 -7.69 12.79 12.49
N SER A 181 -8.07 11.60 12.94
CA SER A 181 -8.22 11.29 14.37
C SER A 181 -6.89 11.51 15.10
N ASP A 182 -5.78 11.00 14.58
CA ASP A 182 -4.47 11.15 15.18
C ASP A 182 -4.01 12.63 15.19
N LEU A 183 -4.24 13.36 14.11
CA LEU A 183 -3.95 14.79 14.01
C LEU A 183 -4.81 15.63 14.97
N SER A 184 -6.08 15.27 15.16
CA SER A 184 -6.94 15.94 16.15
C SER A 184 -6.48 15.69 17.59
N ARG A 185 -6.07 14.46 17.92
CA ARG A 185 -5.49 14.10 19.22
C ARG A 185 -4.18 14.84 19.45
N PHE A 186 -3.34 14.93 18.41
CA PHE A 186 -2.11 15.68 18.44
C PHE A 186 -2.36 17.18 18.62
N GLY A 187 -3.36 17.75 17.95
CA GLY A 187 -3.78 19.15 18.11
C GLY A 187 -4.19 19.51 19.53
N CYS A 188 -4.72 18.55 20.29
CA CYS A 188 -5.07 18.71 21.70
C CYS A 188 -3.88 18.48 22.66
N SER A 189 -2.70 18.11 22.17
CA SER A 189 -1.52 17.86 23.01
C SER A 189 -0.87 19.15 23.50
N GLU A 190 -0.26 19.10 24.69
CA GLU A 190 0.40 20.28 25.30
C GLU A 190 1.50 20.89 24.43
N LEU A 191 2.17 20.10 23.59
CA LEU A 191 3.22 20.56 22.70
C LEU A 191 2.68 21.51 21.62
N VAL A 192 1.50 21.21 21.08
CA VAL A 192 0.86 22.03 20.04
C VAL A 192 0.25 23.30 20.65
N LEU A 193 -0.33 23.18 21.84
CA LEU A 193 -0.92 24.32 22.55
C LEU A 193 0.13 25.37 22.95
N ARG A 194 1.39 24.97 23.13
CA ARG A 194 2.51 25.86 23.48
C ARG A 194 3.17 26.53 22.26
N HIS A 195 3.04 25.95 21.07
CA HIS A 195 3.68 26.45 19.85
C HIS A 195 2.63 26.85 18.80
N ALA A 196 2.40 28.17 18.66
CA ALA A 196 1.40 28.73 17.75
C ALA A 196 1.62 28.30 16.29
N ASP A 197 2.86 28.24 15.82
CA ASP A 197 3.21 27.85 14.45
C ASP A 197 2.76 26.41 14.12
N VAL A 198 2.91 25.49 15.09
CA VAL A 198 2.51 24.09 14.95
C VAL A 198 0.98 23.98 14.97
N SER A 199 0.30 24.79 15.79
CA SER A 199 -1.16 24.83 15.85
C SER A 199 -1.78 25.32 14.54
N GLU A 200 -1.23 26.39 13.94
CA GLU A 200 -1.67 26.89 12.63
C GLU A 200 -1.49 25.83 11.54
N GLU A 201 -0.38 25.10 11.58
CA GLU A 201 -0.12 24.04 10.64
C GLU A 201 -1.10 22.86 10.76
N VAL A 202 -1.41 22.43 11.99
CA VAL A 202 -2.42 21.40 12.27
C VAL A 202 -3.77 21.80 11.67
N LEU A 203 -4.21 23.05 11.89
CA LEU A 203 -5.49 23.55 11.36
C LEU A 203 -5.51 23.57 9.83
N LYS A 204 -4.42 24.00 9.20
CA LYS A 204 -4.29 24.02 7.74
C LYS A 204 -4.37 22.60 7.16
N LEU A 205 -3.68 21.65 7.77
CA LEU A 205 -3.70 20.25 7.35
C LEU A 205 -5.07 19.61 7.59
N ASP A 206 -5.75 19.85 8.71
CA ASP A 206 -7.10 19.34 8.96
C ASP A 206 -8.11 19.87 7.93
N ALA A 207 -8.00 21.14 7.53
CA ALA A 207 -8.84 21.71 6.48
C ALA A 207 -8.60 21.05 5.12
N GLN A 208 -7.33 20.78 4.76
CA GLN A 208 -6.97 20.10 3.52
C GLN A 208 -7.44 18.63 3.50
N LEU A 209 -7.24 17.91 4.61
CA LEU A 209 -7.73 16.54 4.78
C LEU A 209 -9.26 16.49 4.73
N SER A 210 -9.96 17.47 5.31
CA SER A 210 -11.43 17.55 5.27
C SER A 210 -11.95 17.75 3.84
N ARG A 211 -11.29 18.58 3.03
CA ARG A 211 -11.63 18.72 1.59
C ARG A 211 -11.41 17.41 0.83
N LYS A 212 -10.30 16.72 1.09
CA LYS A 212 -10.00 15.42 0.47
C LYS A 212 -11.01 14.35 0.87
N LYS A 213 -11.43 14.31 2.13
CA LYS A 213 -12.52 13.44 2.61
C LYS A 213 -13.83 13.72 1.86
N GLN A 214 -14.24 14.98 1.77
CA GLN A 214 -15.47 15.34 1.06
C GLN A 214 -15.44 14.89 -0.40
N TRP A 215 -14.29 15.05 -1.06
CA TRP A 215 -14.10 14.57 -2.43
C TRP A 215 -14.19 13.05 -2.53
N LEU A 216 -13.45 12.31 -1.68
CA LEU A 216 -13.47 10.84 -1.67
C LEU A 216 -14.87 10.29 -1.34
N SER A 217 -15.59 10.86 -0.38
CA SER A 217 -16.96 10.45 -0.05
C SER A 217 -17.92 10.70 -1.21
N ARG A 218 -17.75 11.79 -1.96
CA ARG A 218 -18.54 12.03 -3.18
C ARG A 218 -18.21 11.01 -4.26
N SER A 219 -16.93 10.71 -4.47
CA SER A 219 -16.48 9.70 -5.42
C SER A 219 -17.02 8.31 -5.05
N PHE A 220 -16.95 7.95 -3.78
CA PHE A 220 -17.52 6.72 -3.25
C PHE A 220 -19.02 6.63 -3.52
N ASN A 221 -19.80 7.65 -3.15
CA ASN A 221 -21.24 7.66 -3.40
C ASN A 221 -21.54 7.56 -4.90
N GLN A 222 -20.80 8.26 -5.75
CA GLN A 222 -20.94 8.15 -7.20
C GLN A 222 -20.63 6.74 -7.73
N SER A 223 -19.66 6.05 -7.13
CA SER A 223 -19.27 4.70 -7.53
C SER A 223 -20.26 3.63 -7.06
N VAL A 224 -20.89 3.82 -5.89
CA VAL A 224 -21.89 2.90 -5.32
C VAL A 224 -23.27 3.12 -5.93
N GLU A 225 -23.66 4.37 -6.17
CA GLU A 225 -24.97 4.71 -6.74
C GLU A 225 -25.05 4.46 -8.26
N ARG A 226 -23.94 4.08 -8.93
CA ARG A 226 -23.89 3.86 -10.38
C ARG A 226 -23.47 2.45 -10.80
N PRO A 227 -24.28 1.40 -10.53
CA PRO A 227 -24.09 0.12 -11.20
C PRO A 227 -24.40 0.15 -12.71
N ASN A 228 -25.15 1.14 -13.20
CA ASN A 228 -25.61 1.19 -14.60
C ASN A 228 -25.06 2.42 -15.35
N TRP A 229 -23.86 2.31 -15.90
CA TRP A 229 -23.27 3.32 -16.79
C TRP A 229 -23.84 3.28 -18.23
N GLN A 230 -24.78 2.38 -18.52
CA GLN A 230 -25.37 2.26 -19.86
C GLN A 230 -26.44 3.32 -20.15
N ASP A 231 -26.95 4.02 -19.13
CA ASP A 231 -28.03 4.98 -19.31
C ASP A 231 -27.61 6.40 -18.91
N ALA A 232 -27.63 7.30 -19.89
CA ALA A 232 -27.51 8.72 -19.63
C ALA A 232 -28.79 9.24 -18.96
N ALA A 233 -28.68 10.27 -18.11
CA ALA A 233 -29.84 10.92 -17.46
C ALA A 233 -30.89 11.50 -18.45
N ASN A 234 -30.56 11.53 -19.75
CA ASN A 234 -31.42 12.01 -20.83
C ASN A 234 -32.05 10.87 -21.66
N GLN A 235 -31.87 9.60 -21.27
CA GLN A 235 -32.48 8.45 -21.95
C GLN A 235 -34.00 8.51 -21.78
N LYS A 236 -34.75 8.73 -22.86
CA LYS A 236 -36.21 8.79 -22.81
C LYS A 236 -36.78 7.46 -22.29
N LEU A 237 -37.63 7.54 -21.26
CA LEU A 237 -38.39 6.49 -20.57
C LEU A 237 -39.13 5.44 -21.45
N THR A 238 -39.17 5.62 -22.77
CA THR A 238 -39.72 4.63 -23.70
C THR A 238 -38.90 3.34 -23.77
N ASN A 239 -37.59 3.42 -23.55
CA ASN A 239 -36.72 2.23 -23.55
C ASN A 239 -36.86 1.37 -22.28
N ASP A 240 -37.23 1.95 -21.14
CA ASP A 240 -37.40 1.22 -19.88
C ASP A 240 -38.52 0.16 -19.94
N VAL A 241 -39.60 0.46 -20.66
CA VAL A 241 -40.71 -0.48 -20.84
C VAL A 241 -40.29 -1.63 -21.77
N GLN A 242 -39.50 -1.34 -22.80
CA GLN A 242 -38.99 -2.37 -23.72
C GLN A 242 -37.88 -3.21 -23.07
N ALA A 243 -37.02 -2.60 -22.26
CA ALA A 243 -35.99 -3.27 -21.47
C ALA A 243 -36.61 -4.19 -20.40
N ARG A 244 -37.62 -3.71 -19.65
CA ARG A 244 -38.38 -4.58 -18.73
C ARG A 244 -39.10 -5.70 -19.47
N LYS A 245 -39.67 -5.43 -20.64
CA LYS A 245 -40.27 -6.50 -21.47
C LYS A 245 -39.23 -7.53 -21.92
N LEU A 246 -38.00 -7.11 -22.24
CA LEU A 246 -36.89 -8.01 -22.58
C LEU A 246 -36.39 -8.81 -21.37
N GLU A 247 -36.35 -8.22 -20.18
CA GLU A 247 -36.02 -8.94 -18.95
C GLU A 247 -37.09 -9.95 -18.58
N TYR A 248 -38.37 -9.57 -18.65
CA TYR A 248 -39.48 -10.50 -18.48
C TYR A 248 -39.46 -11.59 -19.56
N TYR A 249 -39.06 -11.24 -20.78
CA TYR A 249 -38.87 -12.23 -21.84
C TYR A 249 -37.76 -13.22 -21.48
N ARG A 250 -36.59 -12.76 -21.02
CA ARG A 250 -35.50 -13.64 -20.58
C ARG A 250 -35.88 -14.53 -19.39
N LEU A 251 -36.68 -14.01 -18.45
CA LEU A 251 -37.11 -14.73 -17.26
C LEU A 251 -38.23 -15.76 -17.55
N LEU A 252 -39.08 -15.50 -18.55
CA LEU A 252 -40.24 -16.33 -18.89
C LEU A 252 -40.02 -17.19 -20.15
N SER A 253 -38.98 -16.91 -20.95
CA SER A 253 -38.70 -17.68 -22.15
C SER A 253 -38.20 -19.07 -21.78
N THR A 254 -38.88 -20.09 -22.28
CA THR A 254 -38.36 -21.46 -22.26
C THR A 254 -37.32 -21.61 -23.38
N PRO A 255 -36.30 -22.48 -23.21
CA PRO A 255 -35.22 -22.63 -24.18
C PRO A 255 -35.71 -22.96 -25.61
N ALA A 256 -36.84 -23.66 -25.74
CA ALA A 256 -37.47 -23.97 -27.02
C ALA A 256 -37.97 -22.72 -27.79
N VAL A 257 -38.41 -21.67 -27.09
CA VAL A 257 -38.87 -20.43 -27.73
C VAL A 257 -37.68 -19.60 -28.22
N ASN A 258 -36.57 -19.62 -27.49
CA ASN A 258 -35.34 -18.93 -27.88
C ASN A 258 -34.70 -19.58 -29.12
N GLU A 259 -34.71 -20.91 -29.23
CA GLU A 259 -34.26 -21.63 -30.43
C GLU A 259 -35.13 -21.32 -31.65
N MET A 260 -36.45 -21.28 -31.48
CA MET A 260 -37.37 -20.98 -32.59
C MET A 260 -37.21 -19.55 -33.12
N ILE A 261 -36.90 -18.59 -32.25
CA ILE A 261 -36.62 -17.21 -32.66
C ILE A 261 -35.27 -17.08 -33.34
N GLN A 262 -34.24 -17.80 -32.88
CA GLN A 262 -32.97 -17.84 -33.58
C GLN A 262 -33.12 -18.42 -34.99
N GLN A 263 -33.96 -19.45 -35.17
CA GLN A 263 -34.28 -19.98 -36.51
C GLN A 263 -35.01 -18.95 -37.39
N LEU A 264 -35.99 -18.22 -36.84
CA LEU A 264 -36.69 -17.17 -37.59
C LEU A 264 -35.79 -16.00 -37.99
N ILE A 265 -34.83 -15.61 -37.15
CA ILE A 265 -33.85 -14.56 -37.47
C ILE A 265 -32.87 -15.02 -38.55
N LEU A 266 -32.49 -16.30 -38.53
CA LEU A 266 -31.63 -16.90 -39.57
C LEU A 266 -32.36 -17.06 -40.92
N ASP A 267 -33.69 -17.22 -40.92
CA ASP A 267 -34.51 -17.31 -42.14
C ASP A 267 -34.88 -15.94 -42.74
N GLU A 268 -34.66 -14.83 -42.01
CA GLU A 268 -34.89 -13.46 -42.48
C GLU A 268 -33.64 -12.77 -43.07
N GLU A 269 -32.46 -13.40 -43.01
CA GLU A 269 -31.22 -13.00 -43.73
C GLU A 269 -31.10 -13.70 -45.10
#